data_AF-A0A2D2C1A0-F1
#
_entry.id   AF-A0A2D2C1A0-F1
#
_cell.length_a   1.000
_cell.length_b   1.000
_cell.length_c   1.000
_cell.angle_alpha   90.00
_cell.angle_beta   90.00
_cell.angle_gamma   90.00
#
_symmetry.space_group_name_H-M   'P 1'
#
loop_
_entity.id
_entity.type
_entity.pdbx_description
1 polymer ?
#
loop_
_entity_poly.entity_id
_entity_poly.type
_entity_poly.pdbx_seq_one_letter_code
_entity_poly.pdbx_strand_id
1 'polypeptide(L)' 'MTDAERIAALEAELGKTQDAGAAMVALTIQAMGATPEQMARLADEYQDIADGRMRGRITGIIARKVAERLREEAKD' A
#
# COMPACT_ATOMS: atom_id res chain seq x y z
N MET A 1 15.34 25.33 11.13
CA MET A 1 15.04 24.17 10.29
C MET A 1 15.65 24.40 8.92
N THR A 2 16.55 23.53 8.50
CA THR A 2 17.21 23.55 7.19
C THR A 2 16.29 22.99 6.11
N ASP A 3 16.63 23.20 4.84
CA ASP A 3 15.88 22.61 3.73
C ASP A 3 15.94 21.07 3.75
N ALA A 4 17.05 20.49 4.22
CA ALA A 4 17.16 19.05 4.40
C ALA A 4 16.18 18.51 5.48
N GLU A 5 16.06 19.20 6.60
CA GLU A 5 15.11 18.84 7.66
C GLU A 5 13.65 18.98 7.19
N ARG A 6 13.36 19.98 6.34
CA ARG A 6 12.03 20.14 5.72
C ARG A 6 11.69 19.01 4.77
N ILE A 7 12.63 18.61 3.91
CA ILE A 7 12.44 17.50 2.97
C ILE A 7 12.21 16.20 3.73
N ALA A 8 13.01 15.91 4.76
CA ALA A 8 12.84 14.71 5.57
C ALA A 8 11.46 14.67 6.27
N ALA A 9 10.98 15.81 6.78
CA ALA A 9 9.65 15.89 7.38
C ALA A 9 8.53 15.61 6.36
N LEU A 10 8.66 16.15 5.14
CA LEU A 10 7.70 15.93 4.04
C LEU A 10 7.71 14.47 3.56
N GLU A 11 8.88 13.84 3.46
CA GLU A 11 8.99 12.42 3.11
C GLU A 11 8.36 11.52 4.18
N ALA A 12 8.54 11.86 5.47
CA ALA A 12 7.91 11.13 6.57
C ALA A 12 6.38 11.30 6.57
N GLU A 13 5.88 12.50 6.30
CA GLU A 13 4.44 12.75 6.16
C GLU A 13 3.85 12.01 4.97
N LEU A 14 4.53 12.04 3.82
CA LEU A 14 4.15 11.30 2.62
C LEU A 14 4.08 9.78 2.90
N GLY A 15 5.05 9.22 3.62
CA GLY A 15 5.04 7.81 4.03
C GLY A 15 3.79 7.45 4.84
N LYS A 16 3.44 8.27 5.84
CA LYS A 16 2.24 8.09 6.66
C LYS A 16 0.96 8.17 5.84
N THR A 17 0.87 9.10 4.88
CA THR A 17 -0.28 9.20 3.98
C THR A 17 -0.42 7.97 3.10
N GLN A 18 0.69 7.44 2.58
CA GLN A 18 0.68 6.21 1.79
C GLN A 18 0.24 5.00 2.61
N ASP A 19 0.69 4.88 3.87
CA ASP A 19 0.26 3.83 4.79
C ASP A 19 -1.23 3.90 5.10
N ALA A 20 -1.73 5.10 5.42
CA ALA A 20 -3.16 5.32 5.65
C ALA A 20 -3.99 4.96 4.42
N GLY A 21 -3.54 5.31 3.21
CA GLY A 21 -4.19 4.95 1.97
C GLY A 21 -4.25 3.44 1.75
N ALA A 22 -3.15 2.73 1.99
CA ALA A 22 -3.10 1.27 1.86
C ALA A 22 -4.02 0.57 2.87
N ALA A 23 -4.07 1.07 4.11
CA ALA A 23 -4.97 0.56 5.14
C ALA A 23 -6.45 0.73 4.76
N MET A 24 -6.84 1.89 4.21
CA MET A 24 -8.23 2.08 3.75
C MET A 24 -8.62 1.09 2.65
N VAL A 25 -7.72 0.81 1.70
CA VAL A 25 -7.97 -0.15 0.63
C VAL A 25 -8.19 -1.54 1.21
N ALA A 26 -7.29 -2.01 2.09
CA ALA A 26 -7.41 -3.31 2.74
C ALA A 26 -8.72 -3.45 3.55
N LEU A 27 -9.05 -2.45 4.37
CA LEU A 27 -10.29 -2.42 5.15
C LEU A 27 -11.55 -2.43 4.27
N THR A 28 -11.52 -1.74 3.13
CA THR A 28 -12.64 -1.74 2.18
C THR A 28 -12.85 -3.12 1.57
N ILE A 29 -11.77 -3.78 1.16
CA ILE A 29 -11.83 -5.14 0.58
C ILE A 29 -12.33 -6.14 1.63
N GLN A 30 -11.87 -6.04 2.88
CA GLN A 30 -12.37 -6.86 3.98
C GLN A 30 -13.86 -6.60 4.26
N ALA A 31 -14.29 -5.34 4.28
CA ALA A 31 -15.70 -4.96 4.46
C ALA A 31 -16.62 -5.47 3.33
N MET A 32 -16.07 -5.74 2.14
CA MET A 32 -16.77 -6.40 1.04
C MET A 32 -16.91 -7.92 1.22
N GLY A 33 -16.39 -8.48 2.31
CA GLY A 33 -16.48 -9.91 2.61
C GLY A 33 -15.46 -10.76 1.84
N ALA A 34 -14.32 -10.18 1.44
CA ALA A 34 -13.25 -10.93 0.82
C ALA A 34 -12.69 -12.00 1.78
N THR A 35 -12.57 -13.23 1.26
CA THR A 35 -11.92 -14.35 1.94
C THR A 35 -10.40 -14.16 2.03
N PRO A 36 -9.70 -14.82 2.97
CA PRO A 36 -8.24 -14.79 3.05
C PRO A 36 -7.54 -15.15 1.73
N GLU A 37 -8.05 -16.14 0.98
CA GLU A 37 -7.50 -16.51 -0.33
C GLU A 37 -7.73 -15.44 -1.41
N GLN A 38 -8.80 -14.66 -1.33
CA GLN A 38 -9.02 -13.52 -2.22
C GLN A 38 -8.09 -12.35 -1.86
N MET A 39 -7.89 -12.10 -0.57
CA MET A 39 -6.95 -11.09 -0.08
C MET A 39 -5.51 -11.42 -0.53
N ALA A 40 -5.10 -12.68 -0.44
CA ALA A 40 -3.78 -13.13 -0.90
C ALA A 40 -3.59 -12.93 -2.42
N ARG A 41 -4.58 -13.30 -3.23
CA ARG A 41 -4.52 -13.06 -4.70
C ARG A 41 -4.45 -11.57 -5.05
N LEU A 42 -5.24 -10.74 -4.38
CA LEU A 42 -5.18 -9.29 -4.57
C LEU A 42 -3.81 -8.74 -4.17
N ALA A 43 -3.19 -9.26 -3.11
CA ALA A 43 -1.84 -8.87 -2.71
C ALA A 43 -0.83 -9.15 -3.83
N ASP A 44 -0.94 -10.28 -4.51
CA ASP A 44 -0.07 -10.63 -5.64
C ASP A 44 -0.35 -9.72 -6.85
N GLU A 45 -1.61 -9.38 -7.14
CA GLU A 45 -1.94 -8.40 -8.19
C GLU A 45 -1.37 -7.01 -7.90
N TYR A 46 -1.46 -6.54 -6.65
CA TYR A 46 -0.86 -5.28 -6.21
C TYR A 46 0.67 -5.33 -6.24
N GLN A 47 1.27 -6.49 -5.93
CA GLN A 47 2.71 -6.70 -6.06
C GLN A 47 3.15 -6.65 -7.53
N ASP A 48 2.41 -7.27 -8.44
CA ASP A 48 2.66 -7.22 -9.88
C ASP A 48 2.55 -5.79 -10.42
N ILE A 49 1.58 -5.00 -9.94
CA ILE A 49 1.47 -3.56 -10.26
C ILE A 49 2.70 -2.79 -9.75
N ALA A 50 3.18 -3.11 -8.54
CA ALA A 50 4.38 -2.50 -7.97
C ALA A 50 5.66 -2.89 -8.72
N ASP A 51 5.76 -4.13 -9.18
CA ASP A 51 6.96 -4.71 -9.77
C ASP A 51 7.01 -4.55 -11.30
N GLY A 52 5.90 -4.31 -11.98
CA GLY A 52 5.89 -4.20 -13.43
C GLY A 52 4.63 -3.62 -14.09
N ARG A 53 4.85 -2.50 -14.79
CA ARG A 53 4.24 -2.15 -16.10
C ARG A 53 3.06 -1.17 -16.14
N MET A 54 2.45 -0.72 -15.04
CA MET A 54 1.43 0.34 -15.08
C MET A 54 1.75 1.58 -14.23
N ARG A 55 2.16 2.65 -14.95
CA ARG A 55 2.11 4.09 -14.64
C ARG A 55 2.63 4.57 -13.27
N GLY A 56 3.90 5.02 -13.24
CA GLY A 56 4.42 6.03 -12.31
C GLY A 56 4.94 5.53 -10.96
N ARG A 57 6.07 6.11 -10.49
CA ARG A 57 6.72 5.75 -9.20
C ARG A 57 5.76 5.78 -8.00
N ILE A 58 4.78 6.69 -8.00
CA ILE A 58 3.83 6.86 -6.89
C ILE A 58 2.83 5.69 -6.81
N THR A 59 2.27 5.26 -7.95
CA THR A 59 1.32 4.16 -8.02
C THR A 59 1.96 2.84 -7.58
N GLY A 60 3.22 2.60 -7.97
CA GLY A 60 3.96 1.41 -7.53
C GLY A 60 4.23 1.39 -6.02
N ILE A 61 4.51 2.55 -5.40
CA ILE A 61 4.72 2.64 -3.94
C ILE A 61 3.44 2.31 -3.17
N ILE A 62 2.30 2.87 -3.60
CA ILE A 62 1.01 2.60 -2.95
C ILE A 62 0.61 1.14 -3.14
N ALA A 63 0.77 0.60 -4.36
CA ALA A 63 0.46 -0.79 -4.65
C ALA A 63 1.26 -1.76 -3.76
N ARG A 64 2.56 -1.49 -3.56
CA ARG A 64 3.41 -2.29 -2.66
C ARG A 64 2.91 -2.29 -1.22
N LYS A 65 2.54 -1.13 -0.68
CA LYS A 65 2.00 -1.04 0.69
C LYS A 65 0.65 -1.75 0.83
N VAL A 66 -0.20 -1.70 -0.20
CA VAL A 66 -1.46 -2.48 -0.22
C VAL A 66 -1.16 -3.98 -0.20
N ALA A 67 -0.21 -4.45 -1.01
CA ALA A 67 0.19 -5.86 -1.04
C ALA A 67 0.74 -6.34 0.33
N GLU A 68 1.58 -5.54 0.98
CA GLU A 68 2.11 -5.82 2.32
C GLU A 68 0.97 -5.99 3.33
N ARG A 69 0.01 -5.05 3.36
CA ARG A 69 -1.11 -5.08 4.31
C ARG A 69 -2.05 -6.26 4.07
N LEU A 70 -2.38 -6.56 2.82
CA LEU A 70 -3.23 -7.70 2.47
C LEU A 70 -2.62 -9.04 2.91
N ARG A 71 -1.28 -9.17 2.88
CA ARG A 71 -0.56 -10.35 3.38
C ARG A 71 -0.58 -10.48 4.90
N GLU A 72 -0.73 -9.38 5.63
CA GLU A 72 -0.90 -9.42 7.09
C GLU A 72 -2.31 -9.88 7.45
N GLU A 73 -3.33 -9.28 6.83
CA GLU A 73 -4.74 -9.64 7.07
C GLU A 73 -5.06 -11.09 6.67
N ALA A 74 -4.36 -11.65 5.67
CA ALA A 74 -4.54 -13.04 5.27
C ALA A 74 -3.95 -14.07 6.28
N LYS A 75 -3.21 -13.62 7.28
CA LYS A 75 -2.59 -14.47 8.31
C LYS A 75 -3.34 -14.47 9.64
N ASP A 76 -4.26 -13.52 9.84
CA ASP A 76 -5.15 -13.41 11.00
C ASP A 76 -6.45 -14.20 10.80
#